data_AF-Q7VHQ6-F1
#
_entry.id   AF-Q7VHQ6-F1
#
_cell.length_a   1.000
_cell.length_b   1.000
_cell.length_c   1.000
_cell.angle_alpha   90.00
_cell.angle_beta   90.00
_cell.angle_gamma   90.00
#
_symmetry.space_group_name_H-M   'P 1'
#
loop_
_entity.id
_entity.type
_entity.pdbx_description
1 polymer ?
#
loop_
_entity_poly.entity_id
_entity_poly.type
_entity_poly.pdbx_seq_one_letter_code
_entity_poly.pdbx_strand_id
1 'polypeptide(L)'
;MRIDIFCESGSAYGLGHFYRCLKLIALCGRIPQIDSITLHNRGNFTPPALDTLLPPLQIQIECKNYEWLSTQPQMLDIAIVDSYEAQEWFYHRLSNEAKALICLDDTFRDVYPPTSYILNPAPNATSVFPQNKQFWCGEEYLILPFPCADSKAQCSKSSINELKNICVTFGGVDKSNLAQAFVDSLSTMILTHPNLKDKHFHIILGGGYTHTLHLPQSLKEASNPHISLYHNLNPYDFLSQAQQCDIAISAGGGSMLELIALKIPSIIIESATNQHFQITQYAQKNVILQAQSPQDTLRILATLLPKDIIHIQNALKSLSLGTKLPFALHNLIKSLALQTTEDSHNQEIEAKDFTQLTQEEAHLVLEMRNHPQIAQWMYSERILPQTHFDFLKQLKDDASRRYWLLCQENEYIGVGSLTRINLAHKHAFIGIYTNPFCAKVFKGRTILNFLESQAFEHLGLHTLHLEVLSTNIKARKFYERTGYIYEGVLHNFIAQKEKDTRRYYDVILMYKEHL
;
A
#
# COMPACT_ATOMS: atom_id res chain seq x y z
N MET A 1 -8.61 1.65 -14.37
CA MET A 1 -7.28 1.17 -13.93
C MET A 1 -7.30 -0.33 -13.70
N ARG A 2 -6.15 -0.97 -13.90
CA ARG A 2 -5.93 -2.41 -13.67
C ARG A 2 -5.11 -2.66 -12.40
N ILE A 3 -5.51 -3.63 -11.59
CA ILE A 3 -4.72 -4.10 -10.43
C ILE A 3 -4.22 -5.52 -10.67
N ASP A 4 -2.93 -5.76 -10.39
CA ASP A 4 -2.36 -7.09 -10.37
C ASP A 4 -1.97 -7.47 -8.94
N ILE A 5 -2.49 -8.59 -8.46
CA ILE A 5 -2.27 -9.09 -7.10
C ILE A 5 -1.47 -10.38 -7.19
N PHE A 6 -0.33 -10.45 -6.52
CA PHE A 6 0.58 -11.59 -6.52
C PHE A 6 0.59 -12.24 -5.14
N CYS A 7 0.30 -13.54 -5.08
CA CYS A 7 0.33 -14.29 -3.82
C CYS A 7 0.71 -15.76 -4.03
N GLU A 8 0.96 -16.46 -2.93
CA GLU A 8 1.08 -17.91 -2.89
C GLU A 8 -0.05 -18.60 -2.13
N SER A 9 -0.41 -19.81 -2.55
CA SER A 9 -1.24 -20.70 -1.76
C SER A 9 -0.96 -22.17 -2.00
N GLY A 10 -1.12 -22.96 -0.94
CA GLY A 10 -0.93 -24.40 -0.97
C GLY A 10 -0.24 -24.94 0.27
N SER A 11 0.09 -26.23 0.22
CA SER A 11 0.69 -26.97 1.34
C SER A 11 1.95 -26.31 1.93
N ALA A 12 2.78 -25.69 1.09
CA ALA A 12 4.00 -25.01 1.53
C ALA A 12 3.74 -23.65 2.18
N TYR A 13 2.67 -22.95 1.77
CA TYR A 13 2.45 -21.52 2.05
C TYR A 13 1.28 -21.26 3.00
N GLY A 14 0.39 -22.25 3.19
CA GLY A 14 -0.93 -22.02 3.76
C GLY A 14 -1.92 -21.51 2.71
N LEU A 15 -3.13 -21.16 3.15
CA LEU A 15 -4.16 -20.52 2.31
C LEU A 15 -4.38 -19.04 2.69
N GLY A 16 -3.61 -18.52 3.65
CA GLY A 16 -3.81 -17.19 4.23
C GLY A 16 -3.68 -16.07 3.21
N HIS A 17 -2.61 -16.07 2.39
CA HIS A 17 -2.38 -15.02 1.40
C HIS A 17 -3.51 -14.98 0.37
N PHE A 18 -3.90 -16.14 -0.17
CA PHE A 18 -5.01 -16.24 -1.13
C PHE A 18 -6.32 -15.65 -0.59
N TYR A 19 -6.79 -16.09 0.59
CA TYR A 19 -8.03 -15.56 1.16
C TYR A 19 -7.92 -14.09 1.57
N ARG A 20 -6.73 -13.61 1.95
CA ARG A 20 -6.47 -12.19 2.21
C ARG A 20 -6.54 -11.36 0.92
N CYS A 21 -5.96 -11.86 -0.17
CA CYS A 21 -6.05 -11.25 -1.49
C CYS A 21 -7.48 -11.20 -2.01
N LEU A 22 -8.30 -12.23 -1.79
CA LEU A 22 -9.74 -12.18 -2.14
C LEU A 22 -10.47 -11.02 -1.45
N LYS A 23 -10.15 -10.75 -0.18
CA LYS A 23 -10.74 -9.62 0.55
C LYS A 23 -10.29 -8.28 -0.05
N LEU A 24 -9.02 -8.16 -0.44
CA LEU A 24 -8.51 -6.99 -1.15
C LEU A 24 -9.17 -6.81 -2.52
N ILE A 25 -9.42 -7.89 -3.27
CA ILE A 25 -10.16 -7.85 -4.54
C ILE A 25 -11.54 -7.25 -4.32
N ALA A 26 -12.28 -7.70 -3.31
CA ALA A 26 -13.61 -7.16 -3.06
C ALA A 26 -13.62 -5.70 -2.57
N LEU A 27 -12.59 -5.29 -1.82
CA LEU A 27 -12.42 -3.89 -1.41
C LEU A 27 -12.11 -3.01 -2.62
N CYS A 28 -11.15 -3.42 -3.45
CA CYS A 28 -10.70 -2.64 -4.60
C CYS A 28 -11.72 -2.62 -5.74
N GLY A 29 -12.40 -3.75 -5.99
CA GLY A 29 -13.40 -3.87 -7.06
C GLY A 29 -14.68 -3.06 -6.84
N ARG A 30 -14.83 -2.42 -5.67
CA ARG A 30 -15.90 -1.45 -5.39
C ARG A 30 -15.49 0.00 -5.69
N ILE A 31 -14.23 0.24 -6.03
CA ILE A 31 -13.70 1.57 -6.31
C ILE A 31 -13.96 1.88 -7.79
N PRO A 32 -14.71 2.96 -8.12
CA PRO A 32 -15.18 3.20 -9.49
C PRO A 32 -14.10 3.30 -10.56
N GLN A 33 -12.87 3.66 -10.19
CA GLN A 33 -11.74 3.80 -11.12
C GLN A 33 -11.07 2.47 -11.48
N ILE A 34 -11.49 1.35 -10.90
CA ILE A 34 -10.93 0.02 -11.18
C ILE A 34 -11.80 -0.67 -12.22
N ASP A 35 -11.20 -1.08 -13.34
CA ASP A 35 -11.89 -1.77 -14.44
C ASP A 35 -11.63 -3.28 -14.40
N SER A 36 -10.44 -3.67 -13.94
CA SER A 36 -10.00 -5.06 -13.93
C SER A 36 -9.04 -5.37 -12.78
N ILE A 37 -9.11 -6.61 -12.29
CA ILE A 37 -8.17 -7.17 -11.32
C ILE A 37 -7.73 -8.56 -11.76
N THR A 38 -6.41 -8.79 -11.82
CA THR A 38 -5.82 -10.11 -12.05
C THR A 38 -5.16 -10.61 -10.78
N LEU A 39 -5.57 -11.79 -10.31
CA LEU A 39 -4.95 -12.52 -9.21
C LEU A 39 -3.97 -13.55 -9.76
N HIS A 40 -2.69 -13.38 -9.47
CA HIS A 40 -1.61 -14.30 -9.78
C HIS A 40 -1.32 -15.16 -8.55
N ASN A 41 -1.78 -16.40 -8.59
CA ASN A 41 -1.64 -17.35 -7.50
C ASN A 41 -0.57 -18.40 -7.84
N ARG A 42 0.47 -18.47 -7.02
CA ARG A 42 1.55 -19.46 -7.12
C ARG A 42 1.36 -20.56 -6.09
N GLY A 43 1.59 -21.81 -6.49
CA GLY A 43 1.58 -22.96 -5.61
C GLY A 43 0.62 -24.06 -6.06
N ASN A 44 0.30 -24.97 -5.16
CA ASN A 44 -0.44 -26.20 -5.47
C ASN A 44 -1.89 -26.22 -4.98
N PHE A 45 -2.41 -25.10 -4.49
CA PHE A 45 -3.83 -24.98 -4.17
C PHE A 45 -4.63 -24.59 -5.42
N THR A 46 -5.67 -25.36 -5.72
CA THR A 46 -6.63 -25.03 -6.77
C THR A 46 -7.88 -24.45 -6.11
N PRO A 47 -8.09 -23.13 -6.17
CA PRO A 47 -9.26 -22.52 -5.55
C PRO A 47 -10.55 -22.86 -6.32
N PRO A 48 -11.71 -22.86 -5.64
CA PRO A 48 -13.02 -22.76 -6.30
C PRO A 48 -13.09 -21.56 -7.24
N ALA A 49 -14.10 -21.56 -8.11
CA ALA A 49 -14.36 -20.43 -9.00
C ALA A 49 -14.55 -19.13 -8.18
N LEU A 50 -13.92 -18.03 -8.61
CA LEU A 50 -13.83 -16.80 -7.82
C LEU A 50 -15.21 -16.17 -7.55
N ASP A 51 -16.16 -16.34 -8.44
CA ASP A 51 -17.56 -15.89 -8.30
C ASP A 51 -18.28 -16.55 -7.11
N THR A 52 -17.86 -17.76 -6.71
CA THR A 52 -18.36 -18.42 -5.49
C THR A 52 -17.74 -17.89 -4.20
N LEU A 53 -16.59 -17.21 -4.30
CA LEU A 53 -15.81 -16.75 -3.15
C LEU A 53 -15.91 -15.23 -2.94
N LEU A 54 -16.29 -14.48 -3.97
CA LEU A 54 -16.38 -13.03 -3.96
C LEU A 54 -17.85 -12.58 -3.98
N PRO A 55 -18.17 -11.43 -3.37
CA PRO A 55 -19.44 -10.78 -3.62
C PRO A 55 -19.55 -10.37 -5.11
N PRO A 56 -20.76 -10.09 -5.63
CA PRO A 56 -20.92 -9.60 -7.00
C PRO A 56 -20.19 -8.25 -7.18
N LEU A 57 -19.35 -8.17 -8.21
CA LEU A 57 -18.54 -7.01 -8.56
C LEU A 57 -18.71 -6.68 -10.05
N GLN A 58 -18.78 -5.40 -10.39
CA GLN A 58 -18.97 -4.92 -11.77
C GLN A 58 -17.62 -4.62 -12.45
N ILE A 59 -16.67 -5.53 -12.33
CA ILE A 59 -15.31 -5.42 -12.91
C ILE A 59 -14.88 -6.73 -13.54
N GLN A 60 -13.89 -6.69 -14.43
CA GLN A 60 -13.27 -7.92 -14.94
C GLN A 60 -12.34 -8.51 -13.89
N ILE A 61 -12.53 -9.79 -13.56
CA ILE A 61 -11.70 -10.49 -12.58
C ILE A 61 -11.14 -11.75 -13.22
N GLU A 62 -9.83 -11.92 -13.16
CA GLU A 62 -9.13 -13.09 -13.67
C GLU A 62 -8.26 -13.71 -12.58
N CYS A 63 -8.26 -15.04 -12.48
CA CYS A 63 -7.36 -15.80 -11.61
C CYS A 63 -6.43 -16.64 -12.46
N LYS A 64 -5.12 -16.45 -12.30
CA LYS A 64 -4.08 -17.20 -12.98
C LYS A 64 -3.30 -18.03 -11.96
N ASN A 65 -3.31 -19.35 -12.13
CA ASN A 65 -2.57 -20.28 -11.28
C ASN A 65 -1.29 -20.73 -11.99
N TYR A 66 -0.15 -20.12 -11.68
CA TYR A 66 1.12 -20.39 -12.37
C TYR A 66 2.33 -19.83 -11.60
N GLU A 67 3.54 -20.14 -12.09
CA GLU A 67 4.77 -19.58 -11.55
C GLU A 67 5.00 -18.14 -12.02
N TRP A 68 4.50 -17.18 -11.25
CA TRP A 68 4.51 -15.76 -11.62
C TRP A 68 5.85 -15.05 -11.39
N LEU A 69 6.74 -15.59 -10.54
CA LEU A 69 8.07 -15.01 -10.30
C LEU A 69 8.88 -14.91 -11.60
N SER A 70 8.81 -15.93 -12.46
CA SER A 70 9.55 -15.94 -13.73
C SER A 70 8.90 -15.13 -14.87
N THR A 71 7.74 -14.51 -14.65
CA THR A 71 7.01 -13.82 -15.73
C THR A 71 7.19 -12.32 -15.71
N GLN A 72 7.04 -11.69 -16.88
CA GLN A 72 7.00 -10.25 -17.06
C GLN A 72 5.54 -9.79 -17.17
N PRO A 73 5.00 -9.11 -16.15
CA PRO A 73 3.69 -8.50 -16.26
C PRO A 73 3.74 -7.39 -17.32
N GLN A 74 2.75 -7.33 -18.22
CA GLN A 74 2.62 -6.20 -19.15
C GLN A 74 1.73 -5.13 -18.51
N MET A 75 2.25 -3.89 -18.43
CA MET A 75 1.62 -2.64 -17.97
C MET A 75 0.62 -2.79 -16.82
N LEU A 76 1.03 -2.37 -15.62
CA LEU A 76 0.26 -2.45 -14.39
C LEU A 76 -0.01 -1.02 -13.90
N ASP A 77 -1.25 -0.67 -13.53
CA ASP A 77 -1.44 0.60 -12.82
C ASP A 77 -1.03 0.45 -11.35
N ILE A 78 -1.44 -0.66 -10.73
CA ILE A 78 -1.20 -0.94 -9.31
C ILE A 78 -0.80 -2.40 -9.16
N ALA A 79 0.30 -2.62 -8.44
CA ALA A 79 0.73 -3.96 -8.04
C ALA A 79 0.51 -4.15 -6.53
N ILE A 80 -0.07 -5.28 -6.14
CA ILE A 80 -0.20 -5.71 -4.75
C ILE A 80 0.54 -7.04 -4.59
N VAL A 81 1.47 -7.13 -3.66
CA VAL A 81 2.27 -8.34 -3.44
C VAL A 81 2.09 -8.82 -2.00
N ASP A 82 1.64 -10.06 -1.86
CA ASP A 82 1.51 -10.78 -0.59
C ASP A 82 2.35 -12.06 -0.66
N SER A 83 3.65 -11.92 -0.37
CA SER A 83 4.63 -12.99 -0.60
C SER A 83 5.80 -12.93 0.37
N TYR A 84 6.15 -14.10 0.92
CA TYR A 84 7.38 -14.30 1.69
C TYR A 84 8.58 -14.65 0.80
N GLU A 85 8.32 -15.09 -0.43
CA GLU A 85 9.32 -15.64 -1.36
C GLU A 85 9.80 -14.61 -2.39
N ALA A 86 8.98 -13.60 -2.69
CA ALA A 86 9.35 -12.53 -3.60
C ALA A 86 10.61 -11.82 -3.08
N GLN A 87 11.60 -11.70 -3.97
CA GLN A 87 12.90 -11.11 -3.69
C GLN A 87 12.92 -9.63 -4.07
N GLU A 88 13.92 -8.89 -3.58
CA GLU A 88 14.10 -7.45 -3.82
C GLU A 88 13.97 -7.05 -5.31
N TRP A 89 14.62 -7.79 -6.21
CA TRP A 89 14.57 -7.53 -7.65
C TRP A 89 13.14 -7.52 -8.21
N PHE A 90 12.24 -8.34 -7.66
CA PHE A 90 10.86 -8.45 -8.11
C PHE A 90 10.08 -7.19 -7.73
N TYR A 91 10.28 -6.69 -6.51
CA TYR A 91 9.66 -5.44 -6.06
C TYR A 91 10.19 -4.23 -6.83
N HIS A 92 11.51 -4.16 -7.06
CA HIS A 92 12.11 -3.07 -7.85
C HIS A 92 11.58 -3.06 -9.30
N ARG A 93 11.43 -4.24 -9.89
CA ARG A 93 10.80 -4.36 -11.20
C ARG A 93 9.37 -3.83 -11.18
N LEU A 94 8.55 -4.28 -10.23
CA LEU A 94 7.17 -3.80 -10.12
C LEU A 94 7.09 -2.30 -9.84
N SER A 95 8.00 -1.72 -9.04
CA SER A 95 8.00 -0.28 -8.80
C SER A 95 8.37 0.56 -10.02
N ASN A 96 9.07 -0.02 -11.00
CA ASN A 96 9.40 0.66 -12.25
C ASN A 96 8.26 0.57 -13.28
N GLU A 97 7.43 -0.47 -13.19
CA GLU A 97 6.36 -0.74 -14.15
C GLU A 97 4.97 -0.27 -13.65
N ALA A 98 4.75 -0.26 -12.34
CA ALA A 98 3.49 0.12 -11.71
C ALA A 98 3.53 1.53 -11.14
N LYS A 99 2.40 2.24 -11.22
CA LYS A 99 2.27 3.59 -10.64
C LYS A 99 2.25 3.55 -9.11
N ALA A 100 1.83 2.43 -8.53
CA ALA A 100 1.95 2.17 -7.10
C ALA A 100 2.18 0.69 -6.81
N LEU A 101 2.95 0.44 -5.75
CA LEU A 101 3.28 -0.88 -5.24
C LEU A 101 2.84 -0.98 -3.77
N ILE A 102 1.92 -1.90 -3.48
CA ILE A 102 1.45 -2.23 -2.13
C ILE A 102 2.03 -3.59 -1.73
N CYS A 103 2.77 -3.62 -0.64
CA CYS A 103 3.42 -4.82 -0.12
C CYS A 103 2.77 -5.22 1.20
N LEU A 104 2.24 -6.44 1.27
CA LEU A 104 1.83 -7.03 2.53
C LEU A 104 3.06 -7.68 3.17
N ASP A 105 3.29 -7.39 4.45
CA ASP A 105 4.44 -7.94 5.17
C ASP A 105 4.13 -8.22 6.64
N ASP A 106 4.21 -9.50 7.01
CA ASP A 106 4.09 -9.99 8.39
C ASP A 106 5.46 -10.42 8.97
N THR A 107 6.54 -10.24 8.22
CA THR A 107 7.91 -10.73 8.46
C THR A 107 8.96 -9.62 8.62
N PHE A 108 8.57 -8.35 8.45
CA PHE A 108 9.43 -7.16 8.64
C PHE A 108 10.70 -7.17 7.79
N ARG A 109 10.56 -7.54 6.51
CA ARG A 109 11.69 -7.58 5.58
C ARG A 109 12.05 -6.18 5.12
N ASP A 110 13.33 -5.99 4.75
CA ASP A 110 13.80 -4.75 4.15
C ASP A 110 14.22 -4.96 2.69
N VAL A 111 13.23 -5.30 1.86
CA VAL A 111 13.43 -5.60 0.43
C VAL A 111 12.51 -4.78 -0.48
N TYR A 112 11.81 -3.80 0.10
CA TYR A 112 10.77 -3.02 -0.57
C TYR A 112 11.31 -1.66 -1.01
N PRO A 113 11.09 -1.24 -2.27
CA PRO A 113 11.48 0.08 -2.75
C PRO A 113 10.91 1.22 -1.88
N PRO A 114 11.61 2.38 -1.74
CA PRO A 114 11.19 3.47 -0.86
C PRO A 114 9.80 4.05 -1.14
N THR A 115 9.34 3.97 -2.39
CA THR A 115 8.02 4.49 -2.81
C THR A 115 6.86 3.53 -2.50
N SER A 116 7.14 2.33 -1.95
CA SER A 116 6.14 1.30 -1.68
C SER A 116 5.26 1.63 -0.48
N TYR A 117 4.03 1.12 -0.52
CA TYR A 117 3.08 1.12 0.57
C TYR A 117 3.18 -0.19 1.34
N ILE A 118 3.53 -0.14 2.62
CA ILE A 118 3.62 -1.35 3.47
C ILE A 118 2.32 -1.53 4.24
N LEU A 119 1.62 -2.61 3.97
CA LEU A 119 0.37 -2.99 4.62
C LEU A 119 0.63 -4.07 5.68
N ASN A 120 0.51 -3.73 6.95
CA ASN A 120 0.59 -4.68 8.07
C ASN A 120 -0.48 -4.37 9.12
N PRO A 121 -1.50 -5.22 9.29
CA PRO A 121 -2.62 -4.93 10.18
C PRO A 121 -2.30 -5.08 11.68
N ALA A 122 -1.10 -5.52 12.06
CA ALA A 122 -0.73 -5.68 13.45
C ALA A 122 -0.61 -4.31 14.15
N PRO A 123 -1.14 -4.16 15.38
CA PRO A 123 -0.93 -2.97 16.18
C PRO A 123 0.57 -2.67 16.34
N ASN A 124 0.94 -1.38 16.38
CA ASN A 124 2.32 -0.91 16.54
C ASN A 124 3.33 -1.43 15.49
N ALA A 125 2.90 -1.99 14.36
CA ALA A 125 3.80 -2.52 13.33
C ALA A 125 4.77 -1.46 12.76
N THR A 126 4.38 -0.19 12.73
CA THR A 126 5.25 0.93 12.29
C THR A 126 6.55 1.05 13.09
N SER A 127 6.58 0.59 14.33
CA SER A 127 7.78 0.67 15.19
C SER A 127 8.90 -0.27 14.79
N VAL A 128 8.61 -1.29 13.97
CA VAL A 128 9.55 -2.34 13.58
C VAL A 128 10.06 -2.15 12.16
N PHE A 129 9.28 -1.47 11.30
CA PHE A 129 9.69 -1.26 9.92
C PHE A 129 10.79 -0.18 9.78
N PRO A 130 11.74 -0.36 8.85
CA PRO A 130 12.76 0.64 8.53
C PRO A 130 12.13 1.96 8.03
N GLN A 131 12.70 3.10 8.42
CA GLN A 131 12.19 4.44 8.06
C GLN A 131 12.21 4.68 6.53
N ASN A 132 11.48 5.71 6.05
CA ASN A 132 11.37 6.12 4.64
C ASN A 132 10.42 5.32 3.73
N LYS A 133 9.36 4.71 4.30
CA LYS A 133 8.29 4.03 3.54
C LYS A 133 6.91 4.61 3.88
N GLN A 134 5.91 4.37 3.04
CA GLN A 134 4.53 4.73 3.35
C GLN A 134 3.85 3.59 4.14
N PHE A 135 3.50 3.84 5.40
CA PHE A 135 2.97 2.80 6.28
C PHE A 135 1.44 2.81 6.35
N TRP A 136 0.84 1.69 5.99
CA TRP A 136 -0.55 1.33 6.24
C TRP A 136 -0.59 0.25 7.32
N CYS A 137 -0.28 0.68 8.54
CA CYS A 137 -0.01 -0.21 9.66
C CYS A 137 -0.97 0.02 10.84
N GLY A 138 -1.28 -1.04 11.58
CA GLY A 138 -2.19 -1.00 12.73
C GLY A 138 -3.57 -1.56 12.43
N GLU A 139 -4.37 -1.79 13.48
CA GLU A 139 -5.67 -2.46 13.35
C GLU A 139 -6.68 -1.70 12.48
N GLU A 140 -6.52 -0.37 12.36
CA GLU A 140 -7.26 0.47 11.42
C GLU A 140 -7.02 0.14 9.94
N TYR A 141 -5.94 -0.57 9.63
CA TYR A 141 -5.64 -1.07 8.29
C TYR A 141 -5.96 -2.57 8.13
N LEU A 142 -6.66 -3.16 9.10
CA LEU A 142 -7.13 -4.54 9.01
C LEU A 142 -7.99 -4.75 7.75
N ILE A 143 -7.64 -5.78 6.98
CA ILE A 143 -8.45 -6.24 5.85
C ILE A 143 -9.64 -7.01 6.40
N LEU A 144 -10.78 -6.32 6.52
CA LEU A 144 -11.99 -6.90 7.10
C LEU A 144 -12.54 -8.04 6.22
N PRO A 145 -13.14 -9.08 6.85
CA PRO A 145 -13.90 -10.09 6.12
C PRO A 145 -15.15 -9.47 5.46
N PHE A 146 -15.72 -10.18 4.50
CA PHE A 146 -16.97 -9.74 3.85
C PHE A 146 -18.09 -9.65 4.89
N PRO A 147 -18.87 -8.55 4.93
CA PRO A 147 -20.06 -8.52 5.77
C PRO A 147 -21.06 -9.57 5.25
N CYS A 148 -21.48 -10.50 6.11
CA CYS A 148 -22.59 -11.40 5.80
C CYS A 148 -23.86 -10.55 5.66
N ALA A 149 -24.60 -10.71 4.56
CA ALA A 149 -25.82 -9.93 4.29
C ALA A 149 -26.87 -10.02 5.44
N ASP A 150 -26.80 -11.09 6.22
CA ASP A 150 -27.70 -11.40 7.33
C ASP A 150 -27.18 -10.98 8.71
N SER A 151 -26.18 -10.10 8.81
CA SER A 151 -25.65 -9.64 10.11
C SER A 151 -26.63 -8.80 10.95
N LYS A 152 -27.88 -8.62 10.48
CA LYS A 152 -29.01 -8.10 11.26
C LYS A 152 -29.73 -9.16 12.09
N ALA A 153 -29.42 -10.44 11.92
CA ALA A 153 -29.84 -11.46 12.87
C ALA A 153 -29.08 -11.25 14.18
N GLN A 154 -29.70 -10.56 15.13
CA GLN A 154 -29.38 -10.67 16.53
C GLN A 154 -29.43 -12.16 16.90
N CYS A 155 -28.28 -12.85 16.85
CA CYS A 155 -28.17 -14.16 17.47
C CYS A 155 -28.54 -13.99 18.94
N SER A 156 -29.55 -14.75 19.36
CA SER A 156 -29.82 -15.07 20.75
C SER A 156 -28.58 -15.78 21.32
N LYS A 157 -27.53 -15.03 21.65
CA LYS A 157 -26.38 -15.58 22.36
C LYS A 157 -26.91 -16.15 23.67
N SER A 158 -26.46 -17.37 24.01
CA SER A 158 -26.57 -17.89 25.37
C SER A 158 -26.14 -16.80 26.35
N SER A 159 -26.78 -16.75 27.52
CA SER A 159 -26.30 -15.89 28.59
C SER A 159 -24.80 -16.13 28.77
N ILE A 160 -24.00 -15.06 28.83
CA ILE A 160 -22.52 -15.07 28.93
C ILE A 160 -22.00 -15.93 30.11
N ASN A 161 -22.90 -16.37 30.98
CA ASN A 161 -22.63 -17.18 32.15
C ASN A 161 -22.17 -18.61 31.84
N GLU A 162 -22.44 -19.17 30.64
CA GLU A 162 -22.02 -20.53 30.28
C GLU A 162 -21.35 -20.57 28.90
N LEU A 163 -20.03 -20.75 28.88
CA LEU A 163 -19.24 -20.99 27.65
C LEU A 163 -19.54 -22.39 27.12
N LYS A 164 -20.45 -22.50 26.15
CA LYS A 164 -20.96 -23.78 25.66
C LYS A 164 -20.47 -24.12 24.26
N ASN A 165 -20.43 -23.15 23.34
CA ASN A 165 -20.07 -23.38 21.94
C ASN A 165 -18.66 -22.84 21.65
N ILE A 166 -17.74 -23.72 21.26
CA ILE A 166 -16.32 -23.41 21.10
C ILE A 166 -15.94 -23.63 19.65
N CYS A 167 -15.51 -22.58 18.95
CA CYS A 167 -14.94 -22.69 17.63
C CYS A 167 -13.48 -23.17 17.74
N VAL A 168 -13.07 -24.15 16.95
CA VAL A 168 -11.67 -24.64 16.91
C VAL A 168 -11.18 -24.65 15.46
N THR A 169 -10.13 -23.89 15.16
CA THR A 169 -9.54 -23.84 13.80
C THR A 169 -8.04 -23.56 13.85
N PHE A 170 -7.22 -24.36 13.16
CA PHE A 170 -5.77 -24.11 13.11
C PHE A 170 -5.32 -23.60 11.73
N GLY A 171 -6.24 -22.95 11.02
CA GLY A 171 -6.02 -22.33 9.72
C GLY A 171 -6.26 -23.26 8.54
N GLY A 172 -5.91 -22.78 7.34
CA GLY A 172 -6.26 -23.44 6.08
C GLY A 172 -5.57 -24.78 5.82
N VAL A 173 -4.35 -24.96 6.32
CA VAL A 173 -3.50 -26.16 6.07
C VAL A 173 -3.23 -26.95 7.34
N ASP A 174 -3.04 -26.26 8.49
CA ASP A 174 -2.63 -26.87 9.75
C ASP A 174 -1.44 -27.85 9.59
N LYS A 175 -0.30 -27.31 9.12
CA LYS A 175 0.91 -28.07 8.77
C LYS A 175 1.48 -28.91 9.93
N SER A 176 1.28 -28.44 11.16
CA SER A 176 1.75 -29.11 12.38
C SER A 176 0.71 -30.07 12.97
N ASN A 177 -0.43 -30.27 12.28
CA ASN A 177 -1.53 -31.11 12.71
C ASN A 177 -2.03 -30.81 14.14
N LEU A 178 -2.14 -29.52 14.47
CA LEU A 178 -2.63 -29.04 15.76
C LEU A 178 -4.07 -29.49 16.02
N ALA A 179 -4.89 -29.68 14.98
CA ALA A 179 -6.23 -30.23 15.10
C ALA A 179 -6.24 -31.63 15.71
N GLN A 180 -5.32 -32.50 15.28
CA GLN A 180 -5.16 -33.84 15.87
C GLN A 180 -4.65 -33.74 17.31
N ALA A 181 -3.59 -32.97 17.54
CA ALA A 181 -3.03 -32.78 18.87
C ALA A 181 -4.06 -32.19 19.86
N PHE A 182 -4.97 -31.35 19.37
CA PHE A 182 -6.08 -30.81 20.15
C PHE A 182 -7.08 -31.90 20.58
N VAL A 183 -7.56 -32.75 19.66
CA VAL A 183 -8.52 -33.81 20.03
C VAL A 183 -7.88 -34.87 20.94
N ASP A 184 -6.60 -35.16 20.75
CA ASP A 184 -5.84 -36.05 21.64
C ASP A 184 -5.74 -35.43 23.04
N SER A 185 -5.38 -34.15 23.13
CA SER A 185 -5.33 -33.42 24.40
C SER A 185 -6.71 -33.32 25.05
N LEU A 186 -7.78 -33.09 24.28
CA LEU A 186 -9.14 -33.03 24.79
C LEU A 186 -9.53 -34.35 25.44
N SER A 187 -9.23 -35.48 24.79
CA SER A 187 -9.57 -36.82 25.28
C SER A 187 -8.99 -37.14 26.68
N THR A 188 -7.84 -36.55 27.01
CA THR A 188 -7.21 -36.70 28.32
C THR A 188 -7.67 -35.64 29.32
N MET A 189 -7.81 -34.39 28.87
CA MET A 189 -8.19 -33.25 29.72
C MET A 189 -9.61 -33.37 30.27
N ILE A 190 -10.55 -33.97 29.54
CA ILE A 190 -11.91 -34.18 30.05
C ILE A 190 -11.98 -35.08 31.28
N LEU A 191 -10.96 -35.89 31.55
CA LEU A 191 -10.90 -36.75 32.75
C LEU A 191 -10.57 -35.94 34.00
N THR A 192 -9.84 -34.85 33.86
CA THR A 192 -9.37 -34.00 34.97
C THR A 192 -10.17 -32.70 35.10
N HIS A 193 -10.83 -32.26 34.03
CA HIS A 193 -11.62 -31.03 33.97
C HIS A 193 -13.05 -31.32 33.49
N PRO A 194 -13.97 -31.69 34.40
CA PRO A 194 -15.33 -32.11 34.04
C PRO A 194 -16.13 -31.06 33.26
N ASN A 195 -15.88 -29.77 33.51
CA ASN A 195 -16.55 -28.66 32.82
C ASN A 195 -16.24 -28.58 31.32
N LEU A 196 -15.22 -29.31 30.83
CA LEU A 196 -14.97 -29.47 29.40
C LEU A 196 -15.96 -30.44 28.75
N LYS A 197 -16.59 -31.35 29.51
CA LYS A 197 -17.58 -32.30 28.98
C LYS A 197 -18.90 -31.62 28.61
N ASP A 198 -19.26 -30.53 29.27
CA ASP A 198 -20.52 -29.83 29.01
C ASP A 198 -20.47 -28.90 27.78
N LYS A 199 -19.36 -28.97 27.02
CA LYS A 199 -19.07 -28.08 25.89
C LYS A 199 -19.32 -28.76 24.54
N HIS A 200 -19.59 -27.94 23.53
CA HIS A 200 -19.67 -28.33 22.13
C HIS A 200 -18.48 -27.71 21.38
N PHE A 201 -17.60 -28.56 20.84
CA PHE A 201 -16.47 -28.16 20.01
C PHE A 201 -16.83 -28.26 18.53
N HIS A 202 -16.83 -27.12 17.84
CA HIS A 202 -16.98 -27.02 16.39
C HIS A 202 -15.59 -26.95 15.76
N ILE A 203 -15.07 -28.10 15.33
CA ILE A 203 -13.73 -28.22 14.76
C ILE A 203 -13.81 -28.01 13.24
N ILE A 204 -13.14 -26.97 12.76
CA ILE A 204 -13.13 -26.56 11.36
C ILE A 204 -11.77 -26.88 10.77
N LEU A 205 -11.75 -27.78 9.79
CA LEU A 205 -10.56 -28.18 9.04
C LEU A 205 -10.55 -27.47 7.69
N GLY A 206 -9.46 -26.74 7.41
CA GLY A 206 -9.32 -25.96 6.18
C GLY A 206 -9.19 -26.82 4.92
N GLY A 207 -9.41 -26.21 3.75
CA GLY A 207 -9.34 -26.90 2.45
C GLY A 207 -7.95 -27.45 2.07
N GLY A 208 -6.90 -27.00 2.74
CA GLY A 208 -5.53 -27.50 2.56
C GLY A 208 -5.09 -28.48 3.65
N TYR A 209 -6.00 -28.91 4.53
CA TYR A 209 -5.70 -29.92 5.56
C TYR A 209 -5.52 -31.29 4.91
N THR A 210 -4.27 -31.75 4.82
CA THR A 210 -3.92 -33.02 4.15
C THR A 210 -3.91 -34.22 5.09
N HIS A 211 -4.05 -34.00 6.39
CA HIS A 211 -4.10 -35.07 7.39
C HIS A 211 -5.51 -35.67 7.47
N THR A 212 -5.61 -36.87 8.04
CA THR A 212 -6.90 -37.43 8.45
C THR A 212 -7.06 -37.20 9.96
N LEU A 213 -8.12 -36.52 10.36
CA LEU A 213 -8.42 -36.32 11.77
C LEU A 213 -9.00 -37.60 12.36
N HIS A 214 -8.34 -38.16 13.36
CA HIS A 214 -8.76 -39.34 14.08
C HIS A 214 -9.25 -38.96 15.48
N LEU A 215 -10.56 -39.02 15.70
CA LEU A 215 -11.11 -38.85 17.06
C LEU A 215 -10.74 -40.05 17.94
N PRO A 216 -10.13 -39.82 19.12
CA PRO A 216 -9.90 -40.85 20.14
C PRO A 216 -11.18 -41.60 20.50
N GLN A 217 -11.07 -42.91 20.79
CA GLN A 217 -12.22 -43.76 21.10
C GLN A 217 -13.05 -43.23 22.28
N SER A 218 -12.39 -42.69 23.30
CA SER A 218 -13.04 -42.07 24.46
C SER A 218 -13.94 -40.88 24.09
N LEU A 219 -13.61 -40.13 23.03
CA LEU A 219 -14.45 -39.03 22.54
C LEU A 219 -15.54 -39.51 21.57
N LYS A 220 -15.34 -40.64 20.89
CA LYS A 220 -16.36 -41.24 20.01
C LYS A 220 -17.49 -41.91 20.79
N GLU A 221 -17.15 -42.59 21.88
CA GLU A 221 -18.11 -43.33 22.71
C GLU A 221 -18.78 -42.45 23.76
N ALA A 222 -18.14 -41.36 24.16
CA ALA A 222 -18.73 -40.43 25.10
C ALA A 222 -19.87 -39.64 24.44
N SER A 223 -20.97 -39.46 25.18
CA SER A 223 -22.03 -38.53 24.79
C SER A 223 -21.59 -37.07 24.89
N ASN A 224 -20.49 -36.80 25.60
CA ASN A 224 -20.00 -35.47 25.98
C ASN A 224 -18.46 -35.48 26.12
N PRO A 225 -17.73 -34.48 25.60
CA PRO A 225 -18.24 -33.28 24.93
C PRO A 225 -18.77 -33.56 23.53
N HIS A 226 -19.70 -32.72 23.08
CA HIS A 226 -20.20 -32.78 21.71
C HIS A 226 -19.13 -32.26 20.75
N ILE A 227 -18.91 -32.98 19.64
CA ILE A 227 -17.94 -32.59 18.61
C ILE A 227 -18.64 -32.55 17.26
N SER A 228 -18.56 -31.41 16.59
CA SER A 228 -18.96 -31.27 15.19
C SER A 228 -17.74 -30.99 14.33
N LEU A 229 -17.59 -31.76 13.26
CA LEU A 229 -16.50 -31.61 12.30
C LEU A 229 -17.01 -30.91 11.05
N TYR A 230 -16.29 -29.88 10.62
CA TYR A 230 -16.55 -29.13 9.40
C TYR A 230 -15.30 -29.16 8.53
N HIS A 231 -15.49 -29.27 7.23
CA HIS A 231 -14.39 -29.35 6.26
C HIS A 231 -14.57 -28.31 5.17
N ASN A 232 -13.49 -27.60 4.85
CA ASN A 232 -13.39 -26.71 3.70
C ASN A 232 -14.59 -25.73 3.58
N LEU A 233 -14.99 -25.13 4.70
CA LEU A 233 -16.03 -24.11 4.70
C LEU A 233 -15.61 -22.95 3.80
N ASN A 234 -16.53 -22.47 2.96
CA ASN A 234 -16.30 -21.22 2.25
C ASN A 234 -16.21 -20.05 3.25
N PRO A 235 -15.69 -18.88 2.84
CA PRO A 235 -15.51 -17.75 3.76
C PRO A 235 -16.79 -17.31 4.49
N TYR A 236 -17.96 -17.38 3.86
CA TYR A 236 -19.23 -16.99 4.48
C TYR A 236 -19.68 -18.00 5.54
N ASP A 237 -19.60 -19.29 5.23
CA ASP A 237 -19.97 -20.36 6.15
C ASP A 237 -19.03 -20.42 7.35
N PHE A 238 -17.73 -20.16 7.15
CA PHE A 238 -16.77 -20.03 8.23
C PHE A 238 -17.16 -18.92 9.22
N LEU A 239 -17.46 -17.72 8.71
CA LEU A 239 -17.84 -16.58 9.55
C LEU A 239 -19.17 -16.84 10.27
N SER A 240 -20.15 -17.39 9.56
CA SER A 240 -21.45 -17.77 10.13
C SER A 240 -21.30 -18.79 11.26
N GLN A 241 -20.50 -19.83 11.05
CA GLN A 241 -20.25 -20.85 12.05
C GLN A 241 -19.48 -20.30 13.26
N ALA A 242 -18.45 -19.48 13.02
CA ALA A 242 -17.68 -18.85 14.09
C ALA A 242 -18.54 -17.92 14.94
N GLN A 243 -19.44 -17.15 14.32
CA GLN A 243 -20.31 -16.19 15.01
C GLN A 243 -21.34 -16.84 15.97
N GLN A 244 -21.65 -18.11 15.75
CA GLN A 244 -22.50 -18.92 16.66
C GLN A 244 -21.76 -19.37 17.93
N CYS A 245 -20.43 -19.22 17.98
CA CYS A 245 -19.61 -19.66 19.11
C CYS A 245 -19.40 -18.55 20.15
N ASP A 246 -19.20 -18.96 21.41
CA ASP A 246 -18.97 -18.07 22.54
C ASP A 246 -17.51 -17.62 22.64
N ILE A 247 -16.60 -18.53 22.29
CA ILE A 247 -15.14 -18.37 22.32
C ILE A 247 -14.53 -19.21 21.19
N ALA A 248 -13.34 -18.83 20.73
CA ALA A 248 -12.58 -19.58 19.75
C ALA A 248 -11.22 -20.05 20.28
N ILE A 249 -10.73 -21.17 19.75
CA ILE A 249 -9.36 -21.64 19.86
C ILE A 249 -8.80 -21.62 18.43
N SER A 250 -7.73 -20.86 18.20
CA SER A 250 -7.18 -20.71 16.86
C SER A 250 -5.66 -20.70 16.81
N ALA A 251 -5.08 -21.04 15.66
CA ALA A 251 -3.73 -20.59 15.34
C ALA A 251 -3.72 -19.07 15.04
N GLY A 252 -2.55 -18.44 15.06
CA GLY A 252 -2.37 -17.07 14.59
C GLY A 252 -2.61 -16.91 13.07
N GLY A 253 -2.54 -15.68 12.57
CA GLY A 253 -2.70 -15.35 11.15
C GLY A 253 -4.13 -15.02 10.74
N GLY A 254 -4.52 -15.39 9.50
CA GLY A 254 -5.76 -14.93 8.87
C GLY A 254 -7.04 -15.23 9.66
N SER A 255 -7.19 -16.46 10.18
CA SER A 255 -8.38 -16.85 10.96
C SER A 255 -8.46 -16.12 12.29
N MET A 256 -7.33 -15.86 12.97
CA MET A 256 -7.32 -15.00 14.17
C MET A 256 -7.86 -13.61 13.86
N LEU A 257 -7.44 -13.00 12.75
CA LEU A 257 -7.91 -11.67 12.35
C LEU A 257 -9.42 -11.64 12.03
N GLU A 258 -9.96 -12.71 11.46
CA GLU A 258 -11.40 -12.86 11.23
C GLU A 258 -12.18 -12.96 12.54
N LEU A 259 -11.68 -13.74 13.50
CA LEU A 259 -12.28 -13.85 14.84
C LEU A 259 -12.25 -12.50 15.60
N ILE A 260 -11.16 -11.75 15.49
CA ILE A 260 -11.06 -10.38 16.01
C ILE A 260 -12.08 -9.46 15.34
N ALA A 261 -12.26 -9.55 14.03
CA ALA A 261 -13.26 -8.77 13.29
C ALA A 261 -14.70 -9.10 13.74
N LEU A 262 -14.99 -10.37 14.01
CA LEU A 262 -16.27 -10.84 14.56
C LEU A 262 -16.45 -10.53 16.06
N LYS A 263 -15.43 -9.96 16.72
CA LYS A 263 -15.42 -9.66 18.16
C LYS A 263 -15.62 -10.92 19.02
N ILE A 264 -15.04 -12.04 18.60
CA ILE A 264 -15.08 -13.32 19.32
C ILE A 264 -13.84 -13.44 20.22
N PRO A 265 -13.99 -13.58 21.55
CA PRO A 265 -12.89 -13.90 22.45
C PRO A 265 -12.16 -15.15 21.97
N SER A 266 -10.82 -15.12 21.95
CA SER A 266 -10.05 -16.20 21.34
C SER A 266 -8.82 -16.57 22.17
N ILE A 267 -8.53 -17.87 22.24
CA ILE A 267 -7.27 -18.42 22.74
C ILE A 267 -6.42 -18.80 21.53
N ILE A 268 -5.24 -18.21 21.40
CA ILE A 268 -4.40 -18.28 20.21
C ILE A 268 -3.12 -19.06 20.49
N ILE A 269 -2.82 -20.02 19.62
CA ILE A 269 -1.54 -20.73 19.56
C ILE A 269 -0.69 -20.12 18.43
N GLU A 270 0.59 -19.88 18.69
CA GLU A 270 1.55 -19.57 17.65
C GLU A 270 1.93 -20.85 16.89
N SER A 271 1.59 -20.94 15.60
CA SER A 271 1.94 -22.10 14.77
C SER A 271 3.11 -21.86 13.83
N ALA A 272 3.50 -20.59 13.64
CA ALA A 272 4.64 -20.17 12.83
C ALA A 272 5.23 -18.87 13.38
N THR A 273 6.55 -18.70 13.22
CA THR A 273 7.31 -17.56 13.79
C THR A 273 6.88 -16.20 13.25
N ASN A 274 6.40 -16.14 12.01
CA ASN A 274 5.85 -14.93 11.39
C ASN A 274 4.56 -14.43 12.06
N GLN A 275 3.92 -15.23 12.91
CA GLN A 275 2.72 -14.82 13.66
C GLN A 275 3.09 -14.13 14.98
N HIS A 276 4.31 -14.33 15.49
CA HIS A 276 4.72 -13.96 16.85
C HIS A 276 4.42 -12.51 17.19
N PHE A 277 4.82 -11.59 16.31
CA PHE A 277 4.61 -10.16 16.52
C PHE A 277 3.12 -9.83 16.61
N GLN A 278 2.34 -10.27 15.62
CA GLN A 278 0.90 -9.97 15.55
C GLN A 278 0.15 -10.51 16.77
N ILE A 279 0.42 -11.76 17.17
CA ILE A 279 -0.20 -12.36 18.36
C ILE A 279 0.18 -11.54 19.60
N THR A 280 1.46 -11.21 19.77
CA THR A 280 1.94 -10.45 20.93
C THR A 280 1.27 -9.08 21.03
N GLN A 281 1.13 -8.36 19.92
CA GLN A 281 0.54 -7.02 19.91
C GLN A 281 -0.96 -7.04 20.26
N TYR A 282 -1.72 -8.03 19.76
CA TYR A 282 -3.12 -8.18 20.13
C TYR A 282 -3.31 -8.72 21.56
N ALA A 283 -2.42 -9.58 22.05
CA ALA A 283 -2.42 -10.03 23.43
C ALA A 283 -2.18 -8.87 24.42
N GLN A 284 -1.24 -7.97 24.12
CA GLN A 284 -0.98 -6.77 24.92
C GLN A 284 -2.18 -5.82 24.99
N LYS A 285 -3.08 -5.86 24.00
CA LYS A 285 -4.35 -5.13 24.01
C LYS A 285 -5.47 -5.86 24.78
N ASN A 286 -5.18 -7.02 25.39
CA ASN A 286 -6.14 -7.86 26.11
C ASN A 286 -7.34 -8.32 25.27
N VAL A 287 -7.16 -8.44 23.94
CA VAL A 287 -8.24 -8.86 23.04
C VAL A 287 -8.19 -10.35 22.66
N ILE A 288 -7.08 -11.00 22.97
CA ILE A 288 -6.88 -12.46 22.84
C ILE A 288 -6.11 -12.98 24.05
N LEU A 289 -6.17 -14.29 24.26
CA LEU A 289 -5.33 -15.03 25.20
C LEU A 289 -4.30 -15.83 24.41
N GLN A 290 -3.06 -15.94 24.91
CA GLN A 290 -2.02 -16.76 24.29
C GLN A 290 -1.92 -18.12 24.99
N ALA A 291 -1.70 -19.16 24.19
CA ALA A 291 -1.45 -20.52 24.67
C ALA A 291 -0.22 -21.11 23.97
N GLN A 292 0.51 -21.95 24.68
CA GLN A 292 1.75 -22.56 24.15
C GLN A 292 1.51 -23.89 23.43
N SER A 293 0.37 -24.54 23.67
CA SER A 293 0.04 -25.85 23.08
C SER A 293 -1.47 -26.11 23.09
N PRO A 294 -1.96 -27.12 22.33
CA PRO A 294 -3.37 -27.52 22.39
C PRO A 294 -3.84 -27.99 23.78
N GLN A 295 -2.94 -28.56 24.59
CA GLN A 295 -3.26 -28.88 25.98
C GLN A 295 -3.42 -27.61 26.83
N ASP A 296 -2.56 -26.62 26.61
CA ASP A 296 -2.60 -25.34 27.31
C ASP A 296 -3.86 -24.53 26.96
N THR A 297 -4.33 -24.57 25.70
CA THR A 297 -5.60 -23.94 25.33
C THR A 297 -6.78 -24.51 26.12
N LEU A 298 -6.81 -25.84 26.28
CA LEU A 298 -7.85 -26.52 27.05
C LEU A 298 -7.77 -26.20 28.54
N ARG A 299 -6.55 -26.08 29.09
CA ARG A 299 -6.33 -25.66 30.47
C ARG A 299 -6.86 -24.24 30.69
N ILE A 300 -6.50 -23.29 29.82
CA ILE A 300 -7.00 -21.92 29.87
C ILE A 300 -8.53 -21.94 29.78
N LEU A 301 -9.10 -22.61 28.78
CA LEU A 301 -10.54 -22.74 28.60
C LEU A 301 -11.26 -23.29 29.84
N ALA A 302 -10.69 -24.30 30.49
CA ALA A 302 -11.28 -24.90 31.68
C ALA A 302 -11.25 -23.96 32.91
N THR A 303 -10.33 -22.99 32.94
CA THR A 303 -10.16 -22.04 34.06
C THR A 303 -10.81 -20.67 33.82
N LEU A 304 -11.30 -20.39 32.61
CA LEU A 304 -11.89 -19.10 32.26
C LEU A 304 -13.18 -18.82 33.03
N LEU A 305 -13.27 -17.62 33.59
CA LEU A 305 -14.46 -17.13 34.28
C LEU A 305 -15.26 -16.19 33.35
N PRO A 306 -16.59 -16.08 33.53
CA PRO A 306 -17.42 -15.18 32.72
C PRO A 306 -16.92 -13.72 32.69
N LYS A 307 -16.33 -13.24 33.79
CA LYS A 307 -15.74 -11.89 33.88
C LYS A 307 -14.56 -11.68 32.92
N ASP A 308 -13.76 -12.72 32.68
CA ASP A 308 -12.57 -12.64 31.82
C ASP A 308 -13.02 -12.51 30.36
N ILE A 309 -14.07 -13.24 29.99
CA ILE A 309 -14.72 -13.17 28.68
C ILE A 309 -15.31 -11.78 28.44
N ILE A 310 -16.04 -11.23 29.42
CA ILE A 310 -16.60 -9.88 29.32
C ILE A 310 -15.49 -8.84 29.14
N HIS A 311 -14.36 -8.99 29.84
CA HIS A 311 -13.23 -8.09 29.70
C HIS A 311 -12.66 -8.12 28.27
N ILE A 312 -12.41 -9.31 27.73
CA ILE A 312 -11.91 -9.50 26.36
C ILE A 312 -12.92 -8.94 25.34
N GLN A 313 -14.21 -9.19 25.51
CA GLN A 313 -15.26 -8.66 24.62
C GLN A 313 -15.31 -7.13 24.64
N ASN A 314 -15.15 -6.50 25.80
CA ASN A 314 -15.12 -5.04 25.90
C ASN A 314 -13.87 -4.47 25.22
N ALA A 315 -12.72 -5.09 25.40
CA ALA A 315 -11.49 -4.71 24.70
C ALA A 315 -11.62 -4.90 23.17
N LEU A 316 -12.23 -6.00 22.71
CA LEU A 316 -12.51 -6.21 21.29
C LEU A 316 -13.42 -5.11 20.73
N LYS A 317 -14.47 -4.71 21.46
CA LYS A 317 -15.41 -3.65 21.04
C LYS A 317 -14.75 -2.27 20.93
N SER A 318 -13.69 -1.99 21.68
CA SER A 318 -13.00 -0.70 21.62
C SER A 318 -12.02 -0.58 20.44
N LEU A 319 -11.69 -1.68 19.76
CA LEU A 319 -10.80 -1.66 18.61
C LEU A 319 -11.43 -0.97 17.39
N SER A 320 -10.69 -0.04 16.80
CA SER A 320 -11.00 0.59 15.50
C SER A 320 -10.48 -0.26 14.34
N LEU A 321 -11.26 -1.27 13.95
CA LEU A 321 -10.83 -2.25 12.93
C LEU A 321 -11.14 -1.78 11.51
N GLY A 322 -10.12 -1.79 10.64
CA GLY A 322 -10.27 -1.59 9.20
C GLY A 322 -10.83 -0.22 8.78
N THR A 323 -10.81 0.77 9.67
CA THR A 323 -11.42 2.09 9.44
C THR A 323 -10.64 2.98 8.48
N LYS A 324 -9.34 2.73 8.26
CA LYS A 324 -8.47 3.53 7.38
C LYS A 324 -8.17 2.89 6.04
N LEU A 325 -8.10 1.55 5.94
CA LEU A 325 -7.69 0.87 4.70
C LEU A 325 -8.58 1.21 3.48
N PRO A 326 -9.92 1.17 3.55
CA PRO A 326 -10.76 1.50 2.39
C PRO A 326 -10.52 2.93 1.89
N PHE A 327 -10.37 3.90 2.80
CA PHE A 327 -10.09 5.29 2.44
C PHE A 327 -8.69 5.47 1.87
N ALA A 328 -7.69 4.78 2.42
CA ALA A 328 -6.32 4.82 1.91
C ALA A 328 -6.24 4.29 0.47
N LEU A 329 -6.88 3.14 0.21
CA LEU A 329 -6.98 2.56 -1.13
C LEU A 329 -7.72 3.51 -2.09
N HIS A 330 -8.89 4.02 -1.69
CA HIS A 330 -9.66 4.95 -2.52
C HIS A 330 -8.87 6.23 -2.83
N ASN A 331 -8.18 6.81 -1.86
CA ASN A 331 -7.38 8.02 -2.07
C ASN A 331 -6.18 7.77 -2.98
N LEU A 332 -5.48 6.66 -2.80
CA LEU A 332 -4.38 6.25 -3.68
C LEU A 332 -4.89 6.08 -5.12
N ILE A 333 -5.91 5.25 -5.30
CA ILE A 333 -6.47 4.96 -6.63
C ILE A 333 -6.99 6.24 -7.29
N LYS A 334 -7.66 7.11 -6.54
CA LYS A 334 -8.12 8.42 -7.05
C LYS A 334 -6.94 9.32 -7.43
N SER A 335 -5.87 9.39 -6.64
CA SER A 335 -4.72 10.22 -6.99
C SER A 335 -3.99 9.69 -8.22
N LEU A 336 -3.86 8.37 -8.34
CA LEU A 336 -3.28 7.74 -9.51
C LEU A 336 -4.17 7.93 -10.75
N ALA A 337 -5.49 7.85 -10.62
CA ALA A 337 -6.41 8.10 -11.73
C ALA A 337 -6.33 9.56 -12.21
N LEU A 338 -6.18 10.53 -11.30
CA LEU A 338 -5.97 11.95 -11.65
C LEU A 338 -4.62 12.16 -12.36
N GLN A 339 -3.56 11.52 -11.86
CA GLN A 339 -2.27 11.48 -12.55
C GLN A 339 -2.38 10.81 -13.91
N THR A 340 -3.22 9.78 -14.05
CA THR A 340 -3.44 9.09 -15.32
C THR A 340 -4.24 9.94 -16.29
N THR A 341 -5.20 10.75 -15.83
CA THR A 341 -5.86 11.74 -16.69
C THR A 341 -4.90 12.87 -17.10
N GLU A 342 -3.90 13.17 -16.27
CA GLU A 342 -2.83 14.12 -16.57
C GLU A 342 -1.73 13.53 -17.49
N ASP A 343 -1.45 12.22 -17.40
CA ASP A 343 -0.49 11.47 -18.23
C ASP A 343 -1.12 10.94 -19.54
N SER A 344 -2.43 10.69 -19.57
CA SER A 344 -3.20 10.35 -20.78
C SER A 344 -3.50 11.56 -21.66
N HIS A 345 -3.26 12.76 -21.12
CA HIS A 345 -2.89 13.88 -21.94
C HIS A 345 -1.43 13.72 -22.35
N ASN A 346 -1.21 12.78 -23.29
CA ASN A 346 -0.30 13.03 -24.40
C ASN A 346 -0.93 14.17 -25.24
N GLN A 347 -1.16 15.32 -24.60
CA GLN A 347 -1.51 16.57 -25.23
C GLN A 347 -0.20 17.07 -25.77
N GLU A 348 -0.13 17.14 -27.09
CA GLU A 348 1.02 17.65 -27.82
C GLU A 348 1.44 19.00 -27.18
N ILE A 349 2.57 18.98 -26.48
CA ILE A 349 3.18 20.20 -25.98
C ILE A 349 3.87 20.82 -27.19
N GLU A 350 3.37 21.97 -27.62
CA GLU A 350 4.08 22.78 -28.60
C GLU A 350 5.16 23.58 -27.87
N ALA A 351 6.42 23.35 -28.25
CA ALA A 351 7.56 24.05 -27.69
C ALA A 351 8.15 25.00 -28.73
N LYS A 352 7.91 26.30 -28.56
CA LYS A 352 8.42 27.31 -29.48
C LYS A 352 9.77 27.83 -29.02
N ASP A 353 10.80 27.61 -29.82
CA ASP A 353 12.15 28.13 -29.55
C ASP A 353 12.13 29.67 -29.48
N PHE A 354 12.80 30.24 -28.48
CA PHE A 354 12.87 31.68 -28.27
C PHE A 354 13.40 32.47 -29.49
N THR A 355 14.22 31.82 -30.33
CA THR A 355 14.74 32.42 -31.58
C THR A 355 13.67 32.58 -32.67
N GLN A 356 12.50 31.97 -32.50
CA GLN A 356 11.39 31.92 -33.44
C GLN A 356 10.12 32.62 -32.92
N LEU A 357 10.19 33.30 -31.77
CA LEU A 357 9.03 33.99 -31.21
C LEU A 357 8.56 35.13 -32.12
N THR A 358 7.24 35.30 -32.19
CA THR A 358 6.65 36.54 -32.71
C THR A 358 6.91 37.69 -31.75
N GLN A 359 6.71 38.92 -32.23
CA GLN A 359 6.84 40.10 -31.38
C GLN A 359 5.85 40.05 -30.21
N GLU A 360 4.62 39.58 -30.42
CA GLU A 360 3.59 39.46 -29.37
C GLU A 360 3.99 38.42 -28.31
N GLU A 361 4.50 37.26 -28.73
CA GLU A 361 4.97 36.21 -27.81
C GLU A 361 6.19 36.65 -27.00
N ALA A 362 7.12 37.39 -27.61
CA ALA A 362 8.25 37.98 -26.90
C ALA A 362 7.80 38.98 -25.81
N HIS A 363 6.78 39.79 -26.09
CA HIS A 363 6.19 40.66 -25.07
C HIS A 363 5.51 39.84 -23.95
N LEU A 364 4.78 38.79 -24.30
CA LEU A 364 4.15 37.89 -23.32
C LEU A 364 5.20 37.23 -22.40
N VAL A 365 6.29 36.71 -22.97
CA VAL A 365 7.41 36.13 -22.21
C VAL A 365 7.99 37.16 -21.24
N LEU A 366 8.23 38.39 -21.70
CA LEU A 366 8.72 39.47 -20.85
C LEU A 366 7.74 39.81 -19.73
N GLU A 367 6.44 39.86 -20.03
CA GLU A 367 5.38 40.13 -19.06
C GLU A 367 5.32 39.04 -18.00
N MET A 368 5.29 37.75 -18.41
CA MET A 368 5.36 36.61 -17.50
C MET A 368 6.59 36.68 -16.59
N ARG A 369 7.76 37.00 -17.16
CA ARG A 369 9.02 37.07 -16.41
C ARG A 369 9.05 38.22 -15.40
N ASN A 370 8.48 39.37 -15.74
CA ASN A 370 8.42 40.54 -14.87
C ASN A 370 7.24 40.51 -13.89
N HIS A 371 6.31 39.57 -14.03
CA HIS A 371 5.17 39.46 -13.13
C HIS A 371 5.64 39.23 -11.67
N PRO A 372 5.06 39.91 -10.66
CA PRO A 372 5.53 39.84 -9.27
C PRO A 372 5.60 38.42 -8.68
N GLN A 373 4.70 37.52 -9.10
CA GLN A 373 4.70 36.12 -8.67
C GLN A 373 5.92 35.32 -9.16
N ILE A 374 6.52 35.75 -10.28
CA ILE A 374 7.69 35.11 -10.90
C ILE A 374 8.97 35.84 -10.52
N ALA A 375 8.97 37.17 -10.66
CA ALA A 375 10.14 38.01 -10.43
C ALA A 375 10.77 37.86 -9.04
N GLN A 376 9.96 37.63 -8.00
CA GLN A 376 10.45 37.45 -6.62
C GLN A 376 11.39 36.23 -6.46
N TRP A 377 11.30 35.25 -7.36
CA TRP A 377 12.09 34.02 -7.33
C TRP A 377 13.28 34.04 -8.27
N MET A 378 13.52 35.16 -8.95
CA MET A 378 14.51 35.29 -9.99
C MET A 378 15.70 36.14 -9.54
N TYR A 379 16.83 36.00 -10.22
CA TYR A 379 18.05 36.75 -9.85
C TYR A 379 17.92 38.24 -10.12
N SER A 380 17.20 38.60 -11.19
CA SER A 380 16.89 39.99 -11.52
C SER A 380 15.43 40.29 -11.18
N GLU A 381 15.16 41.33 -10.39
CA GLU A 381 13.78 41.70 -10.05
C GLU A 381 12.99 42.20 -11.27
N ARG A 382 13.67 42.80 -12.25
CA ARG A 382 13.03 43.33 -13.46
C ARG A 382 13.96 43.28 -14.67
N ILE A 383 13.40 42.96 -15.83
CA ILE A 383 14.06 43.01 -17.13
C ILE A 383 13.44 44.15 -17.94
N LEU A 384 14.28 45.05 -18.49
CA LEU A 384 13.81 46.11 -19.38
C LEU A 384 13.47 45.54 -20.77
N PRO A 385 12.46 46.09 -21.48
CA PRO A 385 12.11 45.61 -22.81
C PRO A 385 13.29 45.53 -23.78
N GLN A 386 14.08 46.60 -23.87
CA GLN A 386 15.26 46.63 -24.74
C GLN A 386 16.24 45.47 -24.43
N THR A 387 16.56 45.26 -23.15
CA THR A 387 17.44 44.16 -22.69
C THR A 387 16.88 42.78 -23.06
N HIS A 388 15.56 42.61 -22.98
CA HIS A 388 14.93 41.34 -23.36
C HIS A 388 15.05 41.07 -24.88
N PHE A 389 14.76 42.07 -25.71
CA PHE A 389 14.87 41.92 -27.16
C PHE A 389 16.31 41.74 -27.63
N ASP A 390 17.28 42.38 -26.96
CA ASP A 390 18.69 42.17 -27.25
C ASP A 390 19.14 40.76 -26.84
N PHE A 391 18.65 40.24 -25.72
CA PHE A 391 18.85 38.84 -25.31
C PHE A 391 18.30 37.84 -26.35
N LEU A 392 17.08 38.05 -26.86
CA LEU A 392 16.49 37.17 -27.89
C LEU A 392 17.32 37.15 -29.18
N LYS A 393 17.90 38.30 -29.58
CA LYS A 393 18.79 38.38 -30.75
C LYS A 393 20.07 37.58 -30.52
N GLN A 394 20.69 37.72 -29.36
CA GLN A 394 21.95 37.03 -29.02
C GLN A 394 21.78 35.51 -28.93
N LEU A 395 20.60 35.02 -28.55
CA LEU A 395 20.34 33.59 -28.39
C LEU A 395 20.54 32.79 -29.70
N LYS A 396 20.37 33.44 -30.86
CA LYS A 396 20.56 32.80 -32.18
C LYS A 396 21.98 32.27 -32.39
N ASP A 397 22.95 32.92 -31.75
CA ASP A 397 24.39 32.61 -31.91
C ASP A 397 24.98 31.88 -30.70
N ASP A 398 24.17 31.55 -29.67
CA ASP A 398 24.63 30.90 -28.44
C ASP A 398 24.15 29.44 -28.36
N ALA A 399 25.04 28.49 -28.64
CA ALA A 399 24.74 27.06 -28.52
C ALA A 399 24.68 26.54 -27.07
N SER A 400 25.17 27.31 -26.09
CA SER A 400 25.23 26.91 -24.68
C SER A 400 23.90 27.11 -23.95
N ARG A 401 22.90 27.69 -24.62
CA ARG A 401 21.60 28.03 -24.04
C ARG A 401 20.47 27.75 -25.02
N ARG A 402 19.37 27.22 -24.49
CA ARG A 402 18.13 26.97 -25.22
C ARG A 402 16.96 27.35 -24.34
N TYR A 403 16.00 28.07 -24.90
CA TYR A 403 14.81 28.54 -24.19
C TYR A 403 13.58 28.25 -25.05
N TRP A 404 12.52 27.79 -24.39
CA TRP A 404 11.26 27.45 -25.06
C TRP A 404 10.09 28.11 -24.35
N LEU A 405 9.19 28.69 -25.14
CA LEU A 405 7.84 29.03 -24.73
C LEU A 405 6.96 27.79 -24.94
N LEU A 406 6.37 27.28 -23.88
CA LEU A 406 5.64 26.02 -23.89
C LEU A 406 4.14 26.30 -23.92
N CYS A 407 3.47 25.69 -24.88
CA CYS A 407 2.03 25.79 -25.12
C CYS A 407 1.39 24.40 -24.98
N GLN A 408 0.25 24.34 -24.29
CA GLN A 408 -0.53 23.12 -24.11
C GLN A 408 -1.98 23.44 -24.46
N GLU A 409 -2.54 22.78 -25.46
CA GLU A 409 -3.90 23.03 -26.00
C GLU A 409 -4.19 24.52 -26.28
N ASN A 410 -3.33 25.16 -27.07
CA ASN A 410 -3.42 26.59 -27.44
C ASN A 410 -3.33 27.58 -26.26
N GLU A 411 -2.84 27.16 -25.09
CA GLU A 411 -2.57 28.06 -23.96
C GLU A 411 -1.10 27.98 -23.52
N TYR A 412 -0.44 29.14 -23.39
CA TYR A 412 0.94 29.20 -22.92
C TYR A 412 1.04 28.87 -21.43
N ILE A 413 1.73 27.78 -21.08
CA ILE A 413 1.85 27.30 -19.70
C ILE A 413 3.08 27.85 -18.97
N GLY A 414 4.06 28.36 -19.71
CA GLY A 414 5.26 28.99 -19.16
C GLY A 414 6.50 28.81 -20.02
N VAL A 415 7.66 28.94 -19.39
CA VAL A 415 8.96 28.91 -20.06
C VAL A 415 9.86 27.89 -19.38
N GLY A 416 10.53 27.08 -20.21
CA GLY A 416 11.59 26.18 -19.83
C GLY A 416 12.90 26.57 -20.50
N SER A 417 14.03 26.29 -19.84
CA SER A 417 15.35 26.58 -20.38
C SER A 417 16.39 25.56 -19.97
N LEU A 418 17.33 25.31 -20.89
CA LEU A 418 18.59 24.64 -20.64
C LEU A 418 19.72 25.67 -20.83
N THR A 419 20.55 25.85 -19.82
CA THR A 419 21.67 26.80 -19.85
C THR A 419 22.97 26.10 -19.47
N ARG A 420 24.11 26.71 -19.80
CA ARG A 420 25.44 26.13 -19.55
C ARG A 420 25.53 24.71 -20.13
N ILE A 421 24.91 24.47 -21.29
CA ILE A 421 24.90 23.18 -21.97
C ILE A 421 26.35 22.85 -22.33
N ASN A 422 26.83 21.72 -21.83
CA ASN A 422 28.14 21.19 -22.13
C ASN A 422 27.98 19.78 -22.70
N LEU A 423 28.12 19.63 -24.02
CA LEU A 423 27.98 18.35 -24.70
C LEU A 423 29.18 17.42 -24.46
N ALA A 424 30.36 17.97 -24.16
CA ALA A 424 31.56 17.18 -23.89
C ALA A 424 31.50 16.49 -22.51
N HIS A 425 31.00 17.21 -21.51
CA HIS A 425 30.81 16.71 -20.14
C HIS A 425 29.37 16.25 -19.88
N LYS A 426 28.50 16.33 -20.89
CA LYS A 426 27.12 15.85 -20.87
C LYS A 426 26.31 16.39 -19.69
N HIS A 427 26.31 17.71 -19.48
CA HIS A 427 25.46 18.32 -18.47
C HIS A 427 24.86 19.66 -18.91
N ALA A 428 23.79 20.08 -18.23
CA ALA A 428 23.19 21.40 -18.37
C ALA A 428 22.50 21.84 -17.08
N PHE A 429 22.11 23.12 -17.01
CA PHE A 429 21.32 23.69 -15.93
C PHE A 429 19.90 24.00 -16.39
N ILE A 430 18.89 23.52 -15.65
CA ILE A 430 17.49 23.82 -15.94
C ILE A 430 17.04 25.12 -15.29
N GLY A 431 16.15 25.85 -15.98
CA GLY A 431 15.42 26.99 -15.43
C GLY A 431 13.97 26.96 -15.87
N ILE A 432 13.03 27.17 -14.93
CA ILE A 432 11.59 27.07 -15.16
C ILE A 432 10.86 28.25 -14.52
N TYR A 433 9.89 28.81 -15.23
CA TYR A 433 8.82 29.58 -14.62
C TYR A 433 7.49 29.39 -15.34
N THR A 434 6.42 29.31 -14.56
CA THR A 434 5.07 29.09 -15.09
C THR A 434 4.41 30.41 -15.48
N ASN A 435 3.53 30.38 -16.49
CA ASN A 435 2.72 31.53 -16.86
C ASN A 435 1.75 31.87 -15.71
N PRO A 436 1.83 33.06 -15.07
CA PRO A 436 0.92 33.47 -13.99
C PRO A 436 -0.52 33.75 -14.48
N PHE A 437 -0.71 33.96 -15.78
CA PHE A 437 -2.01 34.24 -16.38
C PHE A 437 -2.76 32.97 -16.80
N CYS A 438 -2.07 31.83 -16.83
CA CYS A 438 -2.64 30.55 -17.20
C CYS A 438 -3.30 29.87 -15.99
N ALA A 439 -4.57 29.48 -16.11
CA ALA A 439 -5.32 28.85 -15.03
C ALA A 439 -5.04 27.34 -14.89
N LYS A 440 -4.33 26.74 -15.85
CA LYS A 440 -4.00 25.31 -15.81
C LYS A 440 -3.17 24.96 -14.58
N VAL A 441 -3.46 23.79 -14.04
CA VAL A 441 -2.70 23.15 -12.96
C VAL A 441 -1.49 22.39 -13.53
N PHE A 442 -0.56 21.99 -12.67
CA PHE A 442 0.62 21.16 -13.01
C PHE A 442 1.61 21.68 -14.07
N LYS A 443 1.45 22.92 -14.57
CA LYS A 443 2.34 23.61 -15.53
C LYS A 443 3.84 23.34 -15.31
N GLY A 444 4.32 23.46 -14.06
CA GLY A 444 5.74 23.25 -13.74
C GLY A 444 6.24 21.82 -14.00
N ARG A 445 5.39 20.80 -13.75
CA ARG A 445 5.71 19.40 -14.03
C ARG A 445 5.78 19.14 -15.53
N THR A 446 4.82 19.68 -16.27
CA THR A 446 4.77 19.61 -17.74
C THR A 446 6.03 20.23 -18.37
N ILE A 447 6.42 21.44 -17.93
CA ILE A 447 7.64 22.10 -18.41
C ILE A 447 8.89 21.29 -18.05
N LEU A 448 8.97 20.76 -16.83
CA LEU A 448 10.13 19.97 -16.40
C LEU A 448 10.28 18.68 -17.22
N ASN A 449 9.19 17.94 -17.44
CA ASN A 449 9.23 16.70 -18.22
C ASN A 449 9.71 16.97 -19.65
N PHE A 450 9.26 18.06 -20.28
CA PHE A 450 9.76 18.48 -21.59
C PHE A 450 11.28 18.74 -21.56
N LEU A 451 11.77 19.49 -20.56
CA LEU A 451 13.21 19.77 -20.43
C LEU A 451 14.04 18.51 -20.18
N GLU A 452 13.54 17.56 -19.39
CA GLU A 452 14.20 16.28 -19.14
C GLU A 452 14.29 15.45 -20.43
N SER A 453 13.22 15.34 -21.22
CA SER A 453 13.25 14.67 -22.54
C SER A 453 14.21 15.36 -23.51
N GLN A 454 14.21 16.70 -23.57
CA GLN A 454 15.17 17.43 -24.42
C GLN A 454 16.62 17.21 -24.00
N ALA A 455 16.91 17.21 -22.70
CA ALA A 455 18.25 17.03 -22.17
C ALA A 455 18.75 15.59 -22.37
N PHE A 456 17.96 14.62 -21.96
CA PHE A 456 18.39 13.23 -21.87
C PHE A 456 18.22 12.48 -23.19
N GLU A 457 17.06 12.58 -23.83
CA GLU A 457 16.75 11.80 -25.03
C GLU A 457 17.30 12.47 -26.29
N HIS A 458 17.20 13.80 -26.39
CA HIS A 458 17.58 14.52 -27.61
C HIS A 458 19.05 14.97 -27.59
N LEU A 459 19.52 15.54 -26.47
CA LEU A 459 20.90 16.01 -26.33
C LEU A 459 21.86 14.95 -25.77
N GLY A 460 21.35 13.82 -25.26
CA GLY A 460 22.18 12.74 -24.72
C GLY A 460 23.01 13.15 -23.51
N LEU A 461 22.50 14.10 -22.70
CA LEU A 461 23.15 14.55 -21.47
C LEU A 461 23.10 13.44 -20.40
N HIS A 462 24.05 13.48 -19.48
CA HIS A 462 24.16 12.56 -18.35
C HIS A 462 23.55 13.15 -17.08
N THR A 463 23.74 14.45 -16.83
CA THR A 463 23.19 15.12 -15.65
C THR A 463 22.49 16.44 -15.97
N LEU A 464 21.48 16.76 -15.17
CA LEU A 464 20.85 18.07 -15.12
C LEU A 464 21.04 18.67 -13.73
N HIS A 465 21.40 19.94 -13.67
CA HIS A 465 21.58 20.69 -12.44
C HIS A 465 20.56 21.84 -12.36
N LEU A 466 20.31 22.34 -11.16
CA LEU A 466 19.46 23.51 -10.95
C LEU A 466 19.91 24.33 -9.74
N GLU A 467 19.52 25.60 -9.79
CA GLU A 467 19.74 26.58 -8.74
C GLU A 467 18.37 27.05 -8.21
N VAL A 468 18.13 26.97 -6.90
CA VAL A 468 16.88 27.42 -6.29
C VAL A 468 17.16 28.22 -5.01
N LEU A 469 16.55 29.40 -4.86
CA LEU A 469 16.63 30.18 -3.63
C LEU A 469 16.22 29.32 -2.42
N SER A 470 17.00 29.36 -1.35
CA SER A 470 16.76 28.54 -0.14
C SER A 470 15.38 28.78 0.49
N THR A 471 14.86 29.99 0.33
CA THR A 471 13.54 30.46 0.78
C THR A 471 12.39 30.01 -0.12
N ASN A 472 12.64 29.54 -1.34
CA ASN A 472 11.60 29.03 -2.25
C ASN A 472 11.27 27.56 -1.93
N ILE A 473 10.68 27.34 -0.75
CA ILE A 473 10.35 26.01 -0.23
C ILE A 473 9.44 25.23 -1.20
N LYS A 474 8.54 25.93 -1.91
CA LYS A 474 7.64 25.32 -2.88
C LYS A 474 8.39 24.71 -4.06
N ALA A 475 9.33 25.44 -4.67
CA ALA A 475 10.13 24.94 -5.78
C ALA A 475 11.07 23.81 -5.34
N ARG A 476 11.69 23.93 -4.17
CA ARG A 476 12.54 22.85 -3.60
C ARG A 476 11.79 21.54 -3.45
N LYS A 477 10.65 21.56 -2.75
CA LYS A 477 9.80 20.37 -2.58
C LYS A 477 9.25 19.84 -3.92
N PHE A 478 9.10 20.71 -4.92
CA PHE A 478 8.76 20.27 -6.27
C PHE A 478 9.91 19.46 -6.86
N TYR A 479 11.14 19.98 -6.89
CA TYR A 479 12.29 19.28 -7.45
C TYR A 479 12.66 17.98 -6.70
N GLU A 480 12.57 17.96 -5.37
CA GLU A 480 12.78 16.75 -4.55
C GLU A 480 11.79 15.63 -4.96
N ARG A 481 10.51 15.97 -5.15
CA ARG A 481 9.47 15.01 -5.58
C ARG A 481 9.64 14.54 -7.02
N THR A 482 10.36 15.29 -7.85
CA THR A 482 10.62 14.93 -9.26
C THR A 482 11.96 14.23 -9.46
N GLY A 483 12.64 13.87 -8.36
CA GLY A 483 13.86 13.06 -8.37
C GLY A 483 15.17 13.85 -8.40
N TYR A 484 15.14 15.17 -8.16
CA TYR A 484 16.38 15.94 -7.98
C TYR A 484 16.90 15.78 -6.56
N ILE A 485 18.21 15.55 -6.46
CA ILE A 485 18.94 15.30 -5.23
C ILE A 485 19.70 16.56 -4.83
N TYR A 486 19.72 16.87 -3.54
CA TYR A 486 20.49 17.98 -2.99
C TYR A 486 22.00 17.78 -3.25
N GLU A 487 22.67 18.80 -3.80
CA GLU A 487 24.09 18.78 -4.12
C GLU A 487 24.91 19.70 -3.20
N GLY A 488 24.37 20.87 -2.85
CA GLY A 488 25.10 21.85 -2.04
C GLY A 488 24.37 23.18 -1.84
N VAL A 489 25.04 24.13 -1.19
CA VAL A 489 24.54 25.49 -0.96
C VAL A 489 25.61 26.51 -1.31
N LEU A 490 25.20 27.53 -2.06
CA LEU A 490 25.94 28.77 -2.25
C LEU A 490 25.46 29.79 -1.21
N HIS A 491 26.29 30.04 -0.20
CA HIS A 491 25.94 30.95 0.90
C HIS A 491 25.99 32.42 0.49
N ASN A 492 24.98 33.19 0.87
CA ASN A 492 24.85 34.62 0.59
C ASN A 492 25.10 34.97 -0.89
N PHE A 493 24.70 34.09 -1.80
CA PHE A 493 25.05 34.15 -3.22
C PHE A 493 24.34 35.29 -3.96
N ILE A 494 23.10 35.61 -3.57
CA ILE A 494 22.27 36.60 -4.27
C ILE A 494 21.95 37.76 -3.36
N ALA A 495 22.18 38.98 -3.85
CA ALA A 495 21.72 40.21 -3.21
C ALA A 495 20.41 40.68 -3.84
N GLN A 496 19.37 40.88 -3.02
CA GLN A 496 18.14 41.57 -3.41
C GLN A 496 18.00 42.90 -2.66
N LYS A 497 17.35 43.88 -3.28
CA LYS A 497 17.18 45.20 -2.68
C LYS A 497 15.82 45.26 -2.00
N GLU A 498 15.82 45.19 -0.67
CA GLU A 498 14.62 45.35 0.15
C GLU A 498 14.58 46.76 0.73
N LYS A 499 13.77 47.63 0.10
CA LYS A 499 13.68 49.07 0.44
C LYS A 499 15.07 49.73 0.33
N ASP A 500 15.63 50.19 1.46
CA ASP A 500 16.94 50.84 1.55
C ASP A 500 18.07 49.90 2.01
N THR A 501 17.78 48.61 2.19
CA THR A 501 18.76 47.61 2.64
C THR A 501 19.01 46.54 1.58
N ARG A 502 20.25 46.04 1.52
CA ARG A 502 20.60 44.86 0.70
C ARG A 502 20.55 43.63 1.58
N ARG A 503 19.78 42.63 1.15
CA ARG A 503 19.71 41.33 1.82
C ARG A 503 20.32 40.26 0.93
N TYR A 504 21.12 39.40 1.53
CA TYR A 504 21.74 38.27 0.84
C TYR A 504 20.97 36.99 1.11
N TYR A 505 20.89 36.14 0.08
CA TYR A 505 20.14 34.90 0.09
C TYR A 505 21.00 33.72 -0.37
N ASP A 506 20.82 32.60 0.32
CA ASP A 506 21.44 31.32 -0.04
C ASP A 506 20.74 30.71 -1.26
N VAL A 507 21.52 30.05 -2.12
CA VAL A 507 21.02 29.27 -3.26
C VAL A 507 21.37 27.81 -3.05
N ILE A 508 20.38 26.95 -3.19
CA ILE A 508 20.53 25.51 -3.12
C ILE A 508 20.80 24.98 -4.52
N LEU A 509 21.80 24.10 -4.60
CA LEU A 509 22.14 23.34 -5.79
C LEU A 509 21.52 21.95 -5.68
N MET A 510 20.89 21.51 -6.77
CA MET A 510 20.35 20.16 -6.88
C MET A 510 20.67 19.60 -8.26
N TYR A 511 20.73 18.27 -8.38
CA TYR A 511 21.01 17.59 -9.64
C TYR A 511 20.15 16.33 -9.83
N LYS A 512 20.09 15.84 -11.06
CA LYS A 512 19.46 14.58 -11.45
C LYS A 512 20.31 13.90 -12.53
N GLU A 513 20.50 12.60 -12.40
CA GLU A 513 21.23 11.77 -13.37
C GLU A 513 20.27 11.05 -14.30
N HIS A 514 20.73 10.76 -15.52
CA HIS A 514 20.04 9.88 -16.46
C HIS A 514 20.09 8.44 -15.95
N LEU A 515 18.91 7.84 -15.72
CA LEU A 515 18.77 6.48 -15.21
C LEU A 515 19.13 5.40 -16.24
#